data_AF-A0A964FAK6-F1
#
_entry.id   AF-A0A964FAK6-F1
#
_cell.length_a   1.000
_cell.length_b   1.000
_cell.length_c   1.000
_cell.angle_alpha   90.00
_cell.angle_beta   90.00
_cell.angle_gamma   90.00
#
_symmetry.space_group_name_H-M   'P 1'
#
loop_
_entity.id
_entity.type
_entity.pdbx_description
1 polymer ?
#
loop_
_entity_poly.entity_id
_entity_poly.type
_entity_poly.pdbx_seq_one_letter_code
_entity_poly.pdbx_strand_id
1 'polypeptide(L)'
;MSRNERRAMRKEGGLDDTAFLKVADKFIDVANRENRTVKATELHLAFLYAAARYSAYVGNVILKVEEHEPFVEHMMKQYQEMLRQNLADPNLAGAQADPSETLN
;
A
#
# COMPACT_ATOMS: atom_id res chain seq x y z
N MET A 1 -16.85 4.84 -14.83
CA MET A 1 -17.55 3.74 -14.13
C MET A 1 -18.86 4.24 -13.54
N SER A 2 -19.96 3.55 -13.83
CA SER A 2 -21.30 3.89 -13.35
C SER A 2 -21.51 3.52 -11.87
N ARG A 3 -22.55 4.06 -11.23
CA ARG A 3 -22.90 3.72 -9.83
C ARG A 3 -23.28 2.24 -9.68
N ASN A 4 -23.87 1.64 -10.72
CA ASN A 4 -24.29 0.25 -10.71
C ASN A 4 -23.08 -0.70 -10.84
N GLU A 5 -22.10 -0.35 -11.67
CA GLU A 5 -20.83 -1.08 -11.80
C GLU A 5 -20.05 -1.10 -10.48
N ARG A 6 -19.92 0.05 -9.79
CA ARG A 6 -19.28 0.12 -8.47
C ARG A 6 -19.96 -0.76 -7.42
N ARG A 7 -21.29 -0.88 -7.47
CA ARG A 7 -22.06 -1.73 -6.56
C ARG A 7 -21.88 -3.22 -6.85
N ALA A 8 -21.83 -3.60 -8.13
CA ALA A 8 -21.56 -4.97 -8.55
C ALA A 8 -20.14 -5.41 -8.13
N MET A 9 -19.11 -4.59 -8.42
CA MET A 9 -17.73 -4.87 -8.00
C MET A 9 -17.61 -5.10 -6.49
N ARG A 10 -18.25 -4.24 -5.67
CA ARG A 10 -18.24 -4.40 -4.21
C ARG A 10 -18.93 -5.69 -3.74
N LYS A 11 -19.97 -6.15 -4.44
CA LYS A 11 -20.67 -7.40 -4.12
C LYS A 11 -19.79 -8.63 -4.40
N GLU A 12 -18.89 -8.53 -5.37
CA GLU A 12 -17.90 -9.56 -5.71
C GLU A 12 -16.59 -9.44 -4.88
N GLY A 13 -16.54 -8.49 -3.93
CA GLY A 13 -15.36 -8.27 -3.10
C GLY A 13 -14.25 -7.43 -3.77
N GLY A 14 -14.51 -6.89 -4.97
CA GLY A 14 -13.62 -5.96 -5.65
C GLY A 14 -13.64 -4.57 -5.01
N LEU A 15 -12.49 -3.88 -5.09
CA LEU A 15 -12.34 -2.50 -4.63
C LEU A 15 -12.41 -1.56 -5.85
N ASP A 16 -13.21 -0.51 -5.77
CA ASP A 16 -13.04 0.67 -6.63
C ASP A 16 -11.89 1.54 -6.10
N ASP A 17 -11.39 2.49 -6.89
CA ASP A 17 -10.22 3.31 -6.52
C ASP A 17 -10.37 3.97 -5.14
N THR A 18 -11.57 4.49 -4.83
CA THR A 18 -11.84 5.10 -3.53
C THR A 18 -11.80 4.07 -2.40
N ALA A 19 -12.37 2.88 -2.60
CA ALA A 19 -12.32 1.82 -1.59
C ALA A 19 -10.91 1.26 -1.43
N PHE A 20 -10.13 1.17 -2.50
CA PHE A 20 -8.73 0.77 -2.49
C PHE A 20 -7.90 1.73 -1.63
N LEU A 21 -7.98 3.04 -1.90
CA LEU A 21 -7.26 4.06 -1.13
C LEU A 21 -7.63 4.00 0.36
N LYS A 22 -8.92 3.87 0.69
CA LYS A 22 -9.37 3.72 2.09
C LYS A 22 -8.82 2.48 2.79
N VAL A 23 -8.56 1.40 2.06
CA VAL A 23 -7.93 0.21 2.63
C VAL A 23 -6.43 0.44 2.80
N ALA A 24 -5.78 1.09 1.83
CA ALA A 24 -4.38 1.46 1.91
C ALA A 24 -4.09 2.43 3.08
N ASP A 25 -4.97 3.40 3.33
CA ASP A 25 -4.85 4.38 4.43
C ASP A 25 -4.73 3.70 5.81
N LYS A 26 -5.37 2.54 5.99
CA LYS A 26 -5.26 1.78 7.26
C LYS A 26 -3.83 1.33 7.54
N PHE A 27 -3.02 1.07 6.52
CA PHE A 27 -1.60 0.75 6.70
C PHE A 27 -0.81 1.98 7.10
N ILE A 28 -1.18 3.16 6.62
CA ILE A 28 -0.60 4.43 7.04
C ILE A 28 -0.93 4.72 8.50
N ASP A 29 -2.17 4.46 8.94
CA ASP A 29 -2.56 4.58 10.35
C ASP A 29 -1.70 3.69 11.26
N VAL A 30 -1.43 2.45 10.84
CA VAL A 30 -0.52 1.54 11.55
C VAL A 30 0.90 2.12 11.56
N ALA A 31 1.41 2.58 10.42
CA ALA A 31 2.75 3.17 10.33
C ALA A 31 2.90 4.37 11.27
N ASN A 32 1.91 5.26 11.29
CA ASN A 32 1.90 6.44 12.16
C ASN A 32 1.89 6.07 13.65
N ARG A 33 1.22 4.98 14.02
CA ARG A 33 1.22 4.48 15.40
C ARG A 33 2.58 3.90 15.78
N GLU A 34 3.16 3.04 14.93
CA GLU A 34 4.44 2.38 15.22
C GLU A 34 5.63 3.36 15.16
N ASN A 35 5.55 4.41 14.32
CA ASN A 35 6.61 5.42 14.20
C ASN A 35 6.80 6.26 15.48
N ARG A 36 5.90 6.14 16.46
CA ARG A 36 6.07 6.75 17.80
C ARG A 36 7.22 6.12 18.59
N THR A 37 7.58 4.88 18.27
CA THR A 37 8.59 4.10 19.01
C THR A 37 9.64 3.46 18.09
N VAL A 38 9.36 3.34 16.79
CA VAL A 38 10.28 2.78 15.79
C VAL A 38 10.69 3.89 14.81
N LYS A 39 11.98 3.95 14.45
CA LYS A 39 12.47 4.93 13.47
C LYS A 39 11.80 4.72 12.10
N ALA A 40 11.35 5.81 11.47
CA ALA A 40 10.76 5.76 10.13
C ALA A 40 11.65 5.03 9.09
N THR A 41 12.98 5.20 9.18
CA THR A 41 13.99 4.56 8.30
C THR A 41 14.02 3.04 8.43
N GLU A 42 13.62 2.49 9.58
CA GLU A 42 13.50 1.03 9.79
C GLU A 42 12.07 0.58 9.48
N LEU A 43 11.09 1.38 9.88
CA LEU A 43 9.68 1.05 9.75
C LEU A 43 9.28 0.87 8.29
N HIS A 44 9.72 1.75 7.38
CA HIS A 44 9.37 1.61 5.96
C HIS A 44 9.91 0.30 5.34
N LEU A 45 11.07 -0.18 5.80
CA LEU A 45 11.64 -1.48 5.37
C LEU A 45 10.82 -2.65 5.92
N ALA A 46 10.35 -2.56 7.16
CA ALA A 46 9.45 -3.56 7.73
C ALA A 46 8.12 -3.66 6.96
N PHE A 47 7.56 -2.51 6.55
CA PHE A 47 6.36 -2.47 5.69
C PHE A 47 6.62 -3.06 4.30
N LEU A 48 7.76 -2.76 3.68
CA LEU A 48 8.16 -3.37 2.40
C LEU A 48 8.26 -4.89 2.51
N TYR A 49 8.88 -5.40 3.57
CA TYR A 49 8.97 -6.84 3.85
C TYR A 49 7.58 -7.47 4.08
N ALA A 50 6.70 -6.80 4.82
CA ALA A 50 5.33 -7.27 5.04
C ALA A 50 4.53 -7.35 3.73
N ALA A 51 4.65 -6.33 2.86
CA ALA A 51 4.02 -6.32 1.54
C ALA A 51 4.53 -7.47 0.66
N ALA A 52 5.84 -7.76 0.68
CA ALA A 52 6.42 -8.89 -0.03
C ALA A 52 5.86 -10.23 0.46
N ARG A 53 5.75 -10.43 1.79
CA ARG A 53 5.18 -11.65 2.38
C ARG A 53 3.72 -11.86 1.97
N TYR A 54 2.91 -10.81 2.00
CA TYR A 54 1.51 -10.89 1.59
C TYR A 54 1.38 -11.18 0.09
N SER A 55 2.20 -10.53 -0.73
CA SER A 55 2.24 -10.77 -2.19
C SER A 55 2.65 -12.21 -2.52
N ALA A 56 3.63 -12.76 -1.80
CA ALA A 56 4.03 -14.16 -1.95
C ALA A 56 2.91 -15.14 -1.58
N TYR A 57 2.15 -14.86 -0.51
CA TYR A 57 0.96 -15.64 -0.16
C TYR A 57 -0.10 -15.58 -1.27
N VAL A 58 -0.38 -14.40 -1.82
CA VAL A 58 -1.33 -14.24 -2.92
C VAL A 58 -0.87 -15.01 -4.15
N GLY A 59 0.39 -14.83 -4.59
CA GLY A 59 0.93 -15.52 -5.75
C GLY A 59 0.90 -17.05 -5.60
N ASN A 60 1.41 -17.57 -4.48
CA ASN A 60 1.57 -19.01 -4.27
C ASN A 60 0.26 -19.72 -3.88
N VAL A 61 -0.53 -19.15 -2.96
CA VAL A 61 -1.67 -19.85 -2.35
C VAL A 61 -3.00 -19.48 -3.03
N ILE A 62 -3.21 -18.20 -3.33
CA ILE A 62 -4.49 -17.72 -3.87
C ILE A 62 -4.54 -17.90 -5.39
N LEU A 63 -3.53 -17.39 -6.09
CA LEU A 63 -3.45 -17.42 -7.54
C LEU A 63 -2.81 -18.72 -8.06
N LYS A 64 -1.98 -19.37 -7.25
CA LYS A 64 -1.22 -20.58 -7.61
C LYS A 64 -0.44 -20.38 -8.91
N VAL A 65 0.29 -19.27 -9.01
CA VAL A 65 1.09 -18.94 -10.20
C VAL A 65 2.10 -20.05 -10.49
N GLU A 66 2.16 -20.51 -11.74
CA GLU A 66 3.02 -21.62 -12.14
C GLU A 66 4.51 -21.23 -12.12
N GLU A 67 4.82 -20.02 -12.61
CA GLU A 67 6.15 -19.44 -12.58
C GLU A 67 6.16 -18.19 -11.68
N HIS A 68 7.06 -18.19 -10.69
CA HIS A 68 7.13 -17.11 -9.71
C HIS A 68 7.83 -15.86 -10.25
N GLU A 69 8.82 -15.99 -11.13
CA GLU A 69 9.63 -14.84 -11.59
C GLU A 69 8.80 -13.79 -12.36
N PRO A 70 7.93 -14.16 -13.33
CA PRO A 70 7.09 -13.18 -14.01
C PRO A 70 6.13 -12.45 -13.05
N PHE A 71 5.65 -13.13 -12.00
CA PHE A 71 4.84 -12.52 -10.97
C PHE A 71 5.64 -11.51 -10.14
N VAL A 72 6.88 -11.86 -9.75
CA VAL A 72 7.78 -10.96 -9.02
C VAL A 72 8.10 -9.72 -9.86
N GLU A 73 8.46 -9.88 -11.13
CA GLU A 73 8.74 -8.77 -12.04
C GLU A 73 7.55 -7.82 -12.18
N HIS A 74 6.34 -8.39 -12.33
CA HIS A 74 5.11 -7.60 -12.37
C HIS A 74 4.92 -6.79 -11.09
N MET A 75 5.04 -7.42 -9.92
CA MET A 75 4.87 -6.74 -8.63
C MET A 75 5.93 -5.65 -8.40
N MET A 76 7.18 -5.90 -8.78
CA MET A 76 8.26 -4.91 -8.71
C MET A 76 7.96 -3.68 -9.58
N LYS A 77 7.45 -3.90 -10.80
CA LYS A 77 7.05 -2.81 -11.69
C LYS A 77 5.90 -1.99 -11.11
N GLN A 78 4.88 -2.64 -10.56
CA GLN A 78 3.76 -1.96 -9.89
C GLN A 78 4.26 -1.10 -8.71
N TYR A 79 5.12 -1.66 -7.85
CA TYR A 79 5.70 -0.91 -6.73
C TYR A 79 6.53 0.29 -7.21
N GLN A 80 7.37 0.10 -8.22
CA GLN A 80 8.20 1.16 -8.80
C GLN A 80 7.36 2.31 -9.35
N GLU A 81 6.27 2.01 -10.07
CA GLU A 81 5.35 3.01 -10.61
C GLU A 81 4.63 3.78 -9.49
N MET A 82 4.08 3.08 -8.50
CA MET A 82 3.42 3.69 -7.35
C MET A 82 4.38 4.57 -6.54
N LEU A 83 5.59 4.09 -6.27
CA LEU A 83 6.59 4.85 -5.52
C LEU A 83 6.98 6.14 -6.28
N ARG A 84 7.20 6.05 -7.59
CA ARG A 84 7.49 7.23 -8.43
C ARG A 84 6.36 8.25 -8.40
N GLN A 85 5.10 7.80 -8.51
CA GLN A 85 3.94 8.68 -8.46
C GLN A 85 3.84 9.41 -7.12
N ASN A 86 4.03 8.69 -5.99
CA ASN A 86 3.96 9.29 -4.66
C ASN A 86 5.14 10.24 -4.39
N LEU A 87 6.35 9.93 -4.86
CA LEU A 87 7.51 10.83 -4.76
C LEU A 87 7.34 12.11 -5.59
N ALA A 88 6.54 12.06 -6.66
CA ALA A 88 6.20 13.22 -7.47
C ALA A 88 5.02 14.04 -6.90
N ASP A 89 4.38 13.60 -5.81
CA ASP A 89 3.28 14.34 -5.19
C ASP A 89 3.80 15.60 -4.48
N PRO A 90 3.39 16.81 -4.93
CA PRO A 90 3.81 18.06 -4.30
C PRO A 90 3.32 18.19 -2.84
N ASN A 91 2.31 17.43 -2.43
CA ASN A 91 1.77 17.45 -1.07
C ASN A 91 2.42 16.43 -0.13
N LEU A 92 3.39 15.63 -0.62
CA LEU A 92 4.02 14.57 0.17
C LEU A 92 4.59 15.09 1.50
N ALA A 93 5.17 16.28 1.50
CA ALA A 93 5.73 16.94 2.69
C ALA A 93 4.67 17.42 3.70
N GLY A 94 3.44 17.69 3.26
CA GLY A 94 2.34 18.14 4.12
C GLY A 94 1.48 17.01 4.69
N ALA A 95 1.56 15.81 4.12
CA ALA A 95 0.79 14.64 4.55
C ALA A 95 1.48 13.82 5.66
N GLN A 96 2.81 13.95 5.78
CA GLN A 96 3.57 13.36 6.88
C GLN A 96 3.65 14.39 7.99
N ALA A 97 2.68 14.34 8.93
CA ALA A 97 2.72 15.21 10.11
C ALA A 97 4.08 15.09 10.79
N ASP A 98 4.80 16.21 10.87
CA ASP A 98 6.05 16.33 11.58
C ASP A 98 5.83 15.97 13.06
N PRO A 99 6.42 14.87 13.57
CA PRO A 99 6.27 14.50 14.97
C PRO A 99 6.85 15.56 15.93
N SER A 100 7.71 16.46 15.44
CA SER A 100 8.37 17.51 16.23
C SER A 100 7.53 18.77 16.45
N GLU A 101 6.40 18.95 15.73
CA GLU A 101 5.53 20.14 15.88
C GLU A 101 4.42 19.98 16.94
N THR A 102 4.31 18.83 17.63
CA THR A 102 3.27 18.60 18.66
C THR A 102 3.68 18.97 20.09
N LEU A 103 4.79 19.71 20.26
CA LEU A 103 5.21 20.28 21.54
C LEU A 103 5.39 21.79 21.40
N ASN A 104 4.29 22.53 21.55
CA ASN A 104 4.25 23.90 22.06
C ASN A 104 2.95 24.10 22.84
#